data_AF-A0A0K1FFT7-F1
#
_entry.id   AF-A0A0K1FFT7-F1
#
_cell.length_a   1.000
_cell.length_b   1.000
_cell.length_c   1.000
_cell.angle_alpha   90.00
_cell.angle_beta   90.00
_cell.angle_gamma   90.00
#
_symmetry.space_group_name_H-M   'P 1'
#
loop_
_entity.id
_entity.type
_entity.pdbx_description
1 polymer ?
#
loop_
_entity_poly.entity_id
_entity_poly.type
_entity_poly.pdbx_seq_one_letter_code
_entity_poly.pdbx_strand_id
1 'polypeptide(L)'
;MLLIVRYIIHRRQRSEEDDEELAESIEKLKKELRQSADTIIKRLGTHVTKLEGLLREADQRCTQLETRVADAQRLEWALQQRIEELERRLRDLGGTVPPAAYTASRAGTVPPMPPSVQLTEAQRTDGDAFAAVLHQSILREQMRSTAPAAMPAAPHPQQTMQPAMQVQPQARPVAPPPPVPQQTPVPAPREEDGMPEEEMQPAAQEDESMGKARALLRAGRTIEQVARETGVEIGALRLMKQMTQKD
;
A
#
# COMPACT_ATOMS: atom_id res chain seq x y z
N MET A 1 19.04 80.97 1.11
CA MET A 1 20.10 79.94 1.17
C MET A 1 19.76 78.77 2.08
N LEU A 2 19.39 78.98 3.35
CA LEU A 2 19.11 77.88 4.30
C LEU A 2 18.02 76.87 3.86
N LEU A 3 16.95 77.34 3.22
CA LEU A 3 15.88 76.46 2.70
C LEU A 3 16.37 75.53 1.57
N ILE A 4 17.25 76.03 0.70
CA ILE A 4 17.81 75.25 -0.41
C ILE A 4 18.76 74.18 0.13
N VAL A 5 19.61 74.53 1.09
CA VAL A 5 20.51 73.58 1.77
C VAL A 5 19.70 72.52 2.51
N ARG A 6 18.66 72.91 3.25
CA ARG A 6 17.76 71.97 3.93
C ARG A 6 17.06 71.03 2.96
N TYR A 7 16.58 71.54 1.83
CA TYR A 7 15.94 70.74 0.79
C TYR A 7 16.91 69.73 0.16
N ILE A 8 18.16 70.12 -0.12
CA ILE A 8 19.18 69.22 -0.66
C ILE A 8 19.51 68.11 0.35
N ILE A 9 19.61 68.44 1.63
CA ILE A 9 19.85 67.45 2.70
C ILE A 9 18.67 66.47 2.82
N HIS A 10 17.43 66.97 2.84
CA HIS A 10 16.25 66.09 2.94
C HIS A 10 16.08 65.21 1.70
N ARG A 11 16.37 65.74 0.50
CA ARG A 11 16.31 64.96 -0.73
C ARG A 11 17.39 63.88 -0.78
N ARG A 12 18.58 64.16 -0.24
CA ARG A 12 19.67 63.19 -0.14
C ARG A 12 19.36 62.10 0.88
N GLN A 13 18.84 62.48 2.06
CA GLN A 13 18.40 61.53 3.08
C GLN A 13 17.30 60.61 2.55
N ARG A 14 16.30 61.16 1.87
CA ARG A 14 15.23 60.35 1.28
C ARG A 14 15.73 59.37 0.22
N SER A 15 16.73 59.78 -0.58
CA SER A 15 17.37 58.88 -1.56
C SER A 15 18.18 57.78 -0.89
N GLU A 16 18.89 58.08 0.20
CA GLU A 16 19.63 57.08 0.97
C GLU A 16 18.67 56.08 1.64
N GLU A 17 17.54 56.55 2.18
CA GLU A 17 16.46 55.70 2.71
C GLU A 17 15.87 54.78 1.62
N ASP A 18 15.54 55.32 0.44
CA ASP A 18 15.01 54.54 -0.68
C ASP A 18 16.01 53.47 -1.17
N ASP A 19 17.31 53.77 -1.18
CA ASP A 19 18.37 52.83 -1.55
C ASP A 19 18.55 51.70 -0.51
N GLU A 20 18.40 52.02 0.78
CA GLU A 20 18.43 51.06 1.89
C GLU A 20 17.22 50.09 1.81
N GLU A 21 16.01 50.61 1.59
CA GLU A 21 14.79 49.81 1.41
C GLU A 21 14.88 48.88 0.18
N LEU A 22 15.50 49.35 -0.90
CA LEU A 22 15.74 48.53 -2.09
C LEU A 22 16.73 47.41 -1.80
N ALA A 23 17.81 47.69 -1.08
CA ALA A 23 18.77 46.68 -0.67
C ALA A 23 18.12 45.61 0.22
N GLU A 24 17.30 46.02 1.19
CA GLU A 24 16.53 45.12 2.05
C GLU A 24 15.55 44.25 1.23
N SER A 25 14.85 44.84 0.26
CA SER A 25 13.93 44.13 -0.62
C SER A 25 14.62 43.09 -1.50
N ILE A 26 15.80 43.43 -2.05
CA ILE A 26 16.62 42.50 -2.83
C ILE A 26 17.11 41.36 -1.93
N GLU A 27 17.53 41.66 -0.70
CA GLU A 27 17.99 40.63 0.23
C GLU A 27 16.84 39.70 0.66
N LYS A 28 15.65 40.25 0.89
CA LYS A 28 14.44 39.47 1.18
C LYS A 28 14.06 38.57 0.01
N LEU A 29 14.01 39.10 -1.23
CA LEU A 29 13.74 38.29 -2.42
C LEU A 29 14.77 37.17 -2.58
N LYS A 30 16.06 37.46 -2.34
CA LYS A 30 17.12 36.46 -2.40
C LYS A 30 16.94 35.37 -1.34
N LYS A 31 16.49 35.72 -0.13
CA LYS A 31 16.17 34.76 0.95
C LYS A 31 14.97 33.90 0.56
N GLU A 32 13.89 34.50 0.08
CA GLU A 32 12.69 33.79 -0.36
C GLU A 32 12.97 32.86 -1.56
N LEU A 33 13.75 33.32 -2.53
CA LEU A 33 14.15 32.50 -3.68
C LEU A 33 14.99 31.30 -3.25
N ARG A 34 15.94 31.51 -2.32
CA ARG A 34 16.74 30.41 -1.74
C ARG A 34 15.86 29.43 -0.97
N GLN A 35 14.94 29.92 -0.14
CA GLN A 35 14.01 29.10 0.61
C GLN A 35 13.09 28.28 -0.32
N SER A 36 12.60 28.91 -1.39
CA SER A 36 11.80 28.24 -2.42
C SER A 36 12.61 27.15 -3.13
N ALA A 37 13.85 27.45 -3.54
CA ALA A 37 14.75 26.49 -4.15
C ALA A 37 15.04 25.31 -3.20
N ASP A 38 15.36 25.56 -1.92
CA ASP A 38 15.61 24.52 -0.92
C ASP A 38 14.38 23.63 -0.70
N THR A 39 13.18 24.21 -0.72
CA THR A 39 11.93 23.46 -0.60
C THR A 39 11.71 22.55 -1.81
N ILE A 40 11.96 23.06 -3.02
CA ILE A 40 11.87 22.27 -4.25
C ILE A 40 12.91 21.15 -4.26
N ILE A 41 14.15 21.43 -3.86
CA ILE A 41 15.23 20.44 -3.80
C ILE A 41 14.88 19.33 -2.81
N LYS A 42 14.38 19.65 -1.62
CA LYS A 42 13.92 18.65 -0.64
C LYS A 42 12.80 17.78 -1.20
N ARG A 43 11.78 18.40 -1.79
CA ARG A 43 10.64 17.69 -2.38
C ARG A 43 11.07 16.78 -3.54
N LEU A 44 11.93 17.27 -4.43
CA LEU A 44 12.48 16.47 -5.52
C LEU A 44 13.35 15.33 -4.98
N GLY A 45 14.17 15.57 -3.96
CA GLY A 45 14.93 14.53 -3.28
C GLY A 45 14.04 13.40 -2.77
N THR A 46 12.97 13.75 -2.04
CA THR A 46 11.99 12.76 -1.55
C THR A 46 11.34 11.97 -2.69
N HIS A 47 10.95 12.64 -3.78
CA HIS A 47 10.37 11.97 -4.93
C HIS A 47 11.37 11.05 -5.63
N VAL A 48 12.62 11.47 -5.81
CA VAL A 48 13.69 10.66 -6.40
C VAL A 48 13.93 9.41 -5.56
N THR A 49 14.08 9.53 -4.24
CA THR A 49 14.23 8.39 -3.34
C THR A 49 13.04 7.42 -3.43
N LYS A 50 11.81 7.95 -3.51
CA LYS A 50 10.61 7.12 -3.68
C LYS A 50 10.61 6.38 -5.02
N LEU A 51 10.96 7.06 -6.11
CA LEU A 51 11.03 6.45 -7.45
C LEU A 51 12.13 5.39 -7.54
N GLU A 52 13.29 5.64 -6.95
CA GLU A 52 14.36 4.64 -6.85
C GLU A 52 13.95 3.41 -6.04
N GLY A 53 13.13 3.60 -4.99
CA GLY A 53 12.54 2.51 -4.22
C GLY A 53 11.59 1.67 -5.06
N LEU A 54 10.67 2.31 -5.79
CA LEU A 54 9.72 1.63 -6.68
C LEU A 54 10.43 0.92 -7.83
N LEU A 55 11.50 1.51 -8.38
CA LEU A 55 12.30 0.89 -9.44
C LEU A 55 12.99 -0.38 -8.93
N ARG A 56 13.63 -0.33 -7.75
CA ARG A 56 14.21 -1.53 -7.13
C ARG A 56 13.17 -2.61 -6.85
N GLU A 57 11.99 -2.23 -6.39
CA GLU A 57 10.91 -3.18 -6.13
C GLU A 57 10.41 -3.82 -7.43
N ALA A 58 10.27 -3.05 -8.51
CA ALA A 58 9.92 -3.56 -9.83
C ALA A 58 10.97 -4.55 -10.35
N ASP A 59 12.26 -4.22 -10.23
CA ASP A 59 13.37 -5.10 -10.62
C ASP A 59 13.37 -6.39 -9.79
N GLN A 60 13.13 -6.29 -8.48
CA GLN A 60 13.02 -7.45 -7.60
C GLN A 60 11.83 -8.34 -8.00
N ARG A 61 10.69 -7.75 -8.37
CA ARG A 61 9.53 -8.52 -8.87
C ARG A 61 9.82 -9.15 -10.23
N CYS A 62 10.55 -8.47 -11.11
CA CYS A 62 10.95 -9.00 -12.41
C CYS A 62 11.83 -10.26 -12.23
N THR A 63 12.88 -10.17 -11.43
CA THR A 63 13.78 -11.30 -11.14
C THR A 63 13.06 -12.48 -10.48
N GLN A 64 12.09 -12.21 -9.59
CA GLN A 64 11.23 -13.26 -9.02
C GLN A 64 10.37 -13.96 -10.09
N LEU A 65 9.76 -13.20 -10.98
CA LEU A 65 8.95 -13.75 -12.07
C LEU A 65 9.82 -14.54 -13.05
N GLU A 66 10.99 -14.05 -13.42
CA GLU A 66 11.96 -14.78 -14.26
C GLU A 66 12.34 -16.12 -13.62
N THR A 67 12.60 -16.13 -12.32
CA THR A 67 12.91 -17.37 -11.58
C THR A 67 11.73 -18.35 -11.63
N ARG A 68 10.52 -17.86 -11.37
CA ARG A 68 9.30 -18.69 -11.43
C ARG A 68 9.04 -19.24 -12.82
N VAL A 69 9.31 -18.46 -13.87
CA VAL A 69 9.20 -18.90 -15.26
C VAL A 69 10.24 -19.97 -15.57
N ALA A 70 11.49 -19.78 -15.15
CA ALA A 70 12.54 -20.78 -15.32
C ALA A 70 12.21 -22.10 -14.61
N ASP A 71 11.65 -22.03 -13.40
CA ASP A 71 11.23 -23.23 -12.65
C ASP A 71 10.03 -23.92 -13.29
N ALA A 72 9.05 -23.16 -13.79
CA ALA A 72 7.94 -23.71 -14.55
C ALA A 72 8.42 -24.43 -15.83
N GLN A 73 9.33 -23.80 -16.58
CA GLN A 73 9.92 -24.40 -17.78
C GLN A 73 10.71 -25.67 -17.47
N ARG A 74 11.45 -25.71 -16.34
CA ARG A 74 12.14 -26.93 -15.89
C ARG A 74 11.17 -28.07 -15.59
N LEU A 75 10.05 -27.76 -14.93
CA LEU A 75 9.02 -28.75 -14.63
C LEU A 75 8.36 -29.26 -15.92
N GLU A 76 8.03 -28.35 -16.85
CA GLU A 76 7.47 -28.72 -18.15
C GLU A 76 8.41 -29.65 -18.91
N TRP A 77 9.70 -29.33 -18.96
CA TRP A 77 10.68 -30.17 -19.60
C TRP A 77 10.76 -31.56 -18.94
N ALA A 78 10.76 -31.62 -17.60
CA ALA A 78 10.75 -32.89 -16.87
C ALA A 78 9.49 -33.73 -17.13
N LEU A 79 8.32 -33.09 -17.22
CA LEU A 79 7.06 -33.75 -17.57
C LEU A 79 7.07 -34.27 -19.01
N GLN A 80 7.55 -33.48 -19.97
CA GLN A 80 7.69 -33.90 -21.36
C GLN A 80 8.60 -35.12 -21.49
N GLN A 81 9.77 -35.12 -20.82
CA GLN A 81 10.65 -36.29 -20.80
C GLN A 81 9.95 -37.52 -20.23
N ARG A 82 9.16 -37.35 -19.16
CA ARG A 82 8.42 -38.45 -18.55
C ARG A 82 7.31 -38.97 -19.47
N ILE A 83 6.60 -38.08 -20.17
CA ILE A 83 5.59 -38.46 -21.16
C ILE A 83 6.24 -39.27 -22.28
N GLU A 84 7.33 -38.77 -22.83
CA GLU A 84 8.01 -39.44 -23.94
C GLU A 84 8.62 -40.80 -23.53
N GLU A 85 9.09 -40.92 -22.28
CA GLU A 85 9.49 -42.21 -21.69
C GLU A 85 8.29 -43.17 -21.57
N LEU A 86 7.14 -42.69 -21.09
CA LEU A 86 5.92 -43.50 -21.01
C LEU A 86 5.44 -43.94 -22.40
N GLU A 87 5.55 -43.07 -23.41
CA GLU A 87 5.23 -43.42 -24.79
C GLU A 87 6.21 -44.44 -25.37
N ARG A 88 7.51 -44.35 -25.08
CA ARG A 88 8.50 -45.38 -25.47
C ARG A 88 8.13 -46.73 -24.87
N ARG A 89 7.85 -46.79 -23.56
CA ARG A 89 7.41 -48.02 -22.89
C ARG A 89 6.12 -48.58 -23.48
N LEU A 90 5.16 -47.72 -23.84
CA LEU A 90 3.93 -48.15 -24.49
C LEU A 90 4.18 -48.71 -25.90
N ARG A 91 5.07 -48.07 -26.68
CA ARG A 91 5.50 -48.57 -27.99
C ARG A 91 6.23 -49.92 -27.87
N ASP A 92 7.09 -50.07 -26.88
CA ASP A 92 7.80 -51.33 -26.62
C ASP A 92 6.83 -52.44 -26.21
N LEU A 93 5.88 -52.19 -25.30
CA LEU A 93 4.84 -53.15 -24.96
C LEU A 93 3.92 -53.47 -26.16
N GLY A 94 3.51 -52.45 -26.92
CA GLY A 94 2.69 -52.60 -28.12
C GLY A 94 3.37 -53.39 -29.24
N GLY A 95 4.71 -53.32 -29.33
CA GLY A 95 5.51 -54.13 -30.24
C GLY A 95 5.69 -55.58 -29.79
N THR A 96 5.52 -55.89 -28.49
CA THR A 96 5.65 -57.25 -27.94
C THR A 96 4.35 -58.07 -27.99
N VAL A 97 3.21 -57.47 -28.32
CA VAL A 97 1.93 -58.19 -28.43
C VAL A 97 1.68 -58.58 -29.89
N PRO A 98 1.72 -59.88 -30.26
CA PRO A 98 1.39 -60.32 -31.61
C PRO A 98 -0.09 -59.98 -31.95
N PRO A 99 -0.42 -59.65 -33.21
CA PRO A 99 -1.77 -59.22 -33.62
C PRO A 99 -2.88 -60.28 -33.44
N ALA A 100 -2.57 -61.46 -32.91
CA ALA A 100 -3.51 -62.56 -32.72
C ALA A 100 -4.20 -62.60 -31.34
N ALA A 101 -3.78 -61.79 -30.35
CA ALA A 101 -4.37 -61.85 -29.01
C ALA A 101 -5.66 -61.02 -28.84
N TYR A 102 -5.99 -60.15 -29.79
CA TYR A 102 -7.12 -59.19 -29.65
C TYR A 102 -8.47 -59.71 -30.17
N THR A 103 -8.52 -60.88 -30.82
CA THR A 103 -9.74 -61.37 -31.48
C THR A 103 -10.50 -62.44 -30.68
N ALA A 104 -9.97 -62.93 -29.57
CA ALA A 104 -10.56 -64.04 -28.80
C ALA A 104 -11.53 -63.62 -27.67
N SER A 105 -11.93 -62.35 -27.56
CA SER A 105 -12.93 -61.91 -26.56
C SER A 105 -14.14 -61.19 -27.15
N ARG A 106 -14.38 -61.30 -28.47
CA ARG A 106 -15.63 -60.81 -29.11
C ARG A 106 -16.63 -61.93 -29.34
N ALA A 107 -16.93 -62.70 -28.31
CA ALA A 107 -18.06 -63.62 -28.28
C ALA A 107 -18.51 -63.80 -26.83
N GLY A 108 -19.37 -62.90 -26.35
CA GLY A 108 -20.02 -63.04 -25.04
C GLY A 108 -20.18 -61.72 -24.31
N THR A 109 -21.44 -61.30 -24.20
CA THR A 109 -21.95 -60.37 -23.18
C THR A 109 -21.68 -58.88 -23.43
N VAL A 110 -22.75 -58.17 -23.76
CA VAL A 110 -22.88 -56.71 -23.65
C VAL A 110 -22.71 -56.32 -22.17
N PRO A 111 -21.68 -55.56 -21.77
CA PRO A 111 -21.70 -54.86 -20.50
C PRO A 111 -22.40 -53.50 -20.68
N PRO A 112 -23.20 -53.02 -19.72
CA PRO A 112 -23.69 -51.66 -19.75
C PRO A 112 -22.51 -50.69 -19.65
N MET A 113 -22.60 -49.63 -20.42
CA MET A 113 -21.73 -48.45 -20.44
C MET A 113 -21.33 -48.03 -19.01
N PRO A 114 -20.04 -47.79 -18.71
CA PRO A 114 -19.70 -47.11 -17.45
C PRO A 114 -20.28 -45.68 -17.52
N PRO A 115 -20.88 -45.16 -16.44
CA PRO A 115 -21.22 -43.75 -16.39
C PRO A 115 -19.95 -42.94 -16.59
N SER A 116 -20.02 -41.97 -17.49
CA SER A 116 -18.99 -40.96 -17.72
C SER A 116 -18.43 -40.51 -16.37
N VAL A 117 -17.13 -40.73 -16.19
CA VAL A 117 -16.37 -40.27 -15.03
C VAL A 117 -16.66 -38.79 -14.88
N GLN A 118 -17.35 -38.43 -13.80
CA GLN A 118 -17.65 -37.05 -13.46
C GLN A 118 -16.33 -36.34 -13.17
N LEU A 119 -15.73 -35.77 -14.21
CA LEU A 119 -14.69 -34.77 -14.09
C LEU A 119 -15.34 -33.45 -13.62
N THR A 120 -15.94 -33.41 -12.42
CA THR A 120 -16.50 -32.16 -11.87
C THR A 120 -16.69 -32.12 -10.35
N GLU A 121 -16.34 -33.13 -9.55
CA GLU A 121 -16.57 -33.06 -8.09
C GLU A 121 -15.49 -32.27 -7.33
N ALA A 122 -14.23 -32.29 -7.77
CA ALA A 122 -13.16 -31.53 -7.12
C ALA A 122 -13.29 -30.01 -7.30
N GLN A 123 -13.85 -29.55 -8.43
CA GLN A 123 -14.03 -28.12 -8.70
C GLN A 123 -15.38 -27.58 -8.20
N ARG A 124 -16.39 -28.45 -8.00
CA ARG A 124 -17.67 -28.07 -7.38
C ARG A 124 -17.54 -27.83 -5.87
N THR A 125 -16.75 -28.64 -5.18
CA THR A 125 -16.54 -28.50 -3.73
C THR A 125 -15.78 -27.22 -3.34
N ASP A 126 -14.75 -26.84 -4.11
CA ASP A 126 -14.05 -25.56 -3.92
C ASP A 126 -14.92 -24.34 -4.28
N GLY A 127 -15.78 -24.48 -5.31
CA GLY A 127 -16.76 -23.45 -5.67
C GLY A 127 -17.79 -23.19 -4.58
N ASP A 128 -18.28 -24.25 -3.94
CA ASP A 128 -19.23 -24.17 -2.82
C ASP A 128 -18.57 -23.59 -1.55
N ALA A 129 -17.31 -23.93 -1.28
CA ALA A 129 -16.54 -23.34 -0.19
C ALA A 129 -16.33 -21.84 -0.39
N PHE A 130 -15.98 -21.42 -1.62
CA PHE A 130 -15.87 -20.00 -1.96
C PHE A 130 -17.22 -19.27 -1.86
N ALA A 131 -18.31 -19.88 -2.34
CA ALA A 131 -19.65 -19.32 -2.22
C ALA A 131 -20.07 -19.12 -0.76
N ALA A 132 -19.74 -20.06 0.14
CA ALA A 132 -19.99 -19.93 1.57
C ALA A 132 -19.19 -18.79 2.21
N VAL A 133 -17.90 -18.65 1.86
CA VAL A 133 -17.05 -17.55 2.34
C VAL A 133 -17.55 -16.20 1.83
N LEU A 134 -17.93 -16.11 0.55
CA LEU A 134 -18.49 -14.89 -0.03
C LEU A 134 -19.79 -14.49 0.68
N HIS A 135 -20.68 -15.46 0.91
CA HIS A 135 -21.94 -15.23 1.61
C HIS A 135 -21.73 -14.78 3.06
N GLN A 136 -20.76 -15.37 3.78
CA GLN A 136 -20.36 -14.91 5.11
C GLN A 136 -19.77 -13.50 5.09
N SER A 137 -18.97 -13.17 4.07
CA SER A 137 -18.39 -11.83 3.93
C SER A 137 -19.46 -10.77 3.69
N ILE A 138 -20.43 -11.05 2.82
CA ILE A 138 -21.57 -10.15 2.56
C ILE A 138 -22.41 -9.95 3.83
N LEU A 139 -22.72 -11.02 4.58
CA LEU A 139 -23.49 -10.89 5.83
C LEU A 139 -22.75 -10.03 6.87
N ARG A 140 -21.44 -10.26 7.02
CA ARG A 140 -20.58 -9.50 7.92
C ARG A 140 -20.50 -8.02 7.51
N GLU A 141 -20.45 -7.74 6.21
CA GLU A 141 -20.39 -6.39 5.68
C GLU A 141 -21.74 -5.66 5.78
N GLN A 142 -22.86 -6.37 5.63
CA GLN A 142 -24.20 -5.82 5.90
C GLN A 142 -24.41 -5.49 7.38
N MET A 143 -23.95 -6.35 8.29
CA MET A 143 -23.96 -6.06 9.73
C MET A 143 -23.02 -4.90 10.09
N ARG A 144 -21.90 -4.74 9.37
CA ARG A 144 -20.98 -3.63 9.58
C ARG A 144 -21.51 -2.31 8.99
N SER A 145 -22.23 -2.38 7.88
CA SER A 145 -22.87 -1.23 7.23
C SER A 145 -24.11 -0.72 7.97
N THR A 146 -24.73 -1.56 8.81
CA THR A 146 -25.89 -1.19 9.65
C THR A 146 -25.50 -0.79 11.08
N ALA A 147 -24.23 -0.94 11.47
CA ALA A 147 -23.72 -0.49 12.76
C ALA A 147 -23.13 0.94 12.63
N PRO A 148 -23.58 1.92 13.43
CA PRO A 148 -22.94 3.24 13.44
C PRO A 148 -21.50 3.11 13.93
N ALA A 149 -20.60 3.88 13.32
CA ALA A 149 -19.18 3.92 13.63
C ALA A 149 -18.95 4.27 15.12
N ALA A 150 -18.63 3.27 15.92
CA ALA A 150 -18.05 3.44 17.25
C ALA A 150 -16.59 2.98 17.20
N MET A 151 -15.68 3.93 17.27
CA MET A 151 -14.33 3.75 17.82
C MET A 151 -14.37 4.21 19.30
N PRO A 152 -13.41 3.85 20.18
CA PRO A 152 -12.19 3.08 19.96
C PRO A 152 -11.98 1.94 21.00
N ALA A 153 -11.14 0.94 20.71
CA ALA A 153 -10.26 0.31 21.71
C ALA A 153 -9.39 -0.81 21.09
N ALA A 154 -8.09 -0.54 21.00
CA ALA A 154 -7.04 -1.52 21.33
C ALA A 154 -6.27 -0.90 22.53
N PRO A 155 -5.81 -1.67 23.52
CA PRO A 155 -4.77 -2.68 23.32
C PRO A 155 -5.04 -4.04 23.99
N HIS A 156 -4.52 -5.12 23.38
CA HIS A 156 -4.34 -6.45 23.99
C HIS A 156 -3.13 -6.43 24.97
N PRO A 157 -2.75 -7.53 25.68
CA PRO A 157 -3.45 -8.73 26.15
C PRO A 157 -3.24 -8.99 27.66
N GLN A 158 -4.09 -9.78 28.33
CA GLN A 158 -3.70 -10.63 29.48
C GLN A 158 -4.90 -11.50 29.90
N GLN A 159 -4.92 -12.75 29.45
CA GLN A 159 -5.71 -13.80 30.10
C GLN A 159 -4.74 -14.78 30.76
N THR A 160 -4.65 -14.61 32.07
CA THR A 160 -3.93 -15.48 33.00
C THR A 160 -4.88 -16.57 33.48
N MET A 161 -4.34 -17.79 33.59
CA MET A 161 -4.78 -18.93 34.42
C MET A 161 -5.85 -19.89 33.88
N GLN A 162 -5.41 -21.11 33.55
CA GLN A 162 -5.92 -22.36 34.13
C GLN A 162 -4.77 -23.41 34.28
N PRO A 163 -4.88 -24.39 35.20
CA PRO A 163 -3.73 -24.93 35.94
C PRO A 163 -3.30 -26.37 35.59
N ALA A 164 -2.06 -26.67 35.99
CA ALA A 164 -1.53 -27.92 36.54
C ALA A 164 -1.64 -29.24 35.73
N MET A 165 -0.50 -29.68 35.20
CA MET A 165 -0.06 -31.08 35.33
C MET A 165 1.43 -31.14 35.67
N GLN A 166 1.72 -31.94 36.70
CA GLN A 166 3.00 -32.10 37.39
C GLN A 166 4.03 -32.94 36.61
N VAL A 167 5.24 -33.09 37.21
CA VAL A 167 6.37 -34.05 36.99
C VAL A 167 7.59 -33.31 36.43
N GLN A 168 8.79 -33.20 37.02
CA GLN A 168 9.49 -33.77 38.18
C GLN A 168 10.78 -32.93 38.40
N PRO A 169 11.37 -32.83 39.61
CA PRO A 169 12.46 -31.90 39.90
C PRO A 169 13.85 -32.50 39.66
N GLN A 170 14.70 -31.82 38.88
CA GLN A 170 16.15 -32.04 38.90
C GLN A 170 16.89 -30.73 39.20
N ALA A 171 17.73 -30.81 40.21
CA ALA A 171 18.48 -29.73 40.82
C ALA A 171 19.87 -29.58 40.17
N ARG A 172 20.30 -28.33 39.88
CA ARG A 172 21.64 -27.75 40.18
C ARG A 172 21.82 -26.35 39.57
N PRO A 173 22.80 -25.53 40.05
CA PRO A 173 22.46 -24.29 40.75
C PRO A 173 22.83 -22.99 40.03
N VAL A 174 22.18 -21.94 40.52
CA VAL A 174 22.26 -20.51 40.19
C VAL A 174 23.68 -19.94 40.37
N ALA A 175 24.17 -19.19 39.37
CA ALA A 175 25.23 -18.21 39.52
C ALA A 175 24.61 -16.81 39.71
N PRO A 176 25.08 -15.97 40.66
CA PRO A 176 24.48 -14.67 40.96
C PRO A 176 25.01 -13.54 40.04
N PRO A 177 24.19 -12.52 39.71
CA PRO A 177 24.67 -11.29 39.09
C PRO A 177 25.32 -10.34 40.14
N PRO A 178 26.35 -9.55 39.78
CA PRO A 178 26.94 -8.56 40.68
C PRO A 178 26.06 -7.29 40.82
N PRO A 179 26.20 -6.54 41.94
CA PRO A 179 25.29 -5.47 42.33
C PRO A 179 25.63 -4.10 41.69
N VAL A 180 24.58 -3.30 41.52
CA VAL A 180 24.64 -1.86 41.21
C VAL A 180 25.21 -1.05 42.39
N PRO A 181 25.85 0.10 42.13
CA PRO A 181 25.83 1.23 43.07
C PRO A 181 24.92 2.35 42.53
N GLN A 182 23.88 2.65 43.30
CA GLN A 182 23.03 3.84 43.16
C GLN A 182 23.81 5.10 43.56
N GLN A 183 23.64 6.20 42.82
CA GLN A 183 23.66 7.55 43.39
C GLN A 183 22.49 8.36 42.81
N THR A 184 21.83 9.06 43.72
CA THR A 184 20.53 9.75 43.62
C THR A 184 20.72 11.24 43.24
N PRO A 185 19.74 12.16 43.39
CA PRO A 185 19.05 12.82 42.29
C PRO A 185 19.25 14.35 42.26
N VAL A 186 19.02 15.01 41.12
CA VAL A 186 18.79 16.47 41.08
C VAL A 186 17.59 16.76 40.18
N PRO A 187 16.58 17.53 40.65
CA PRO A 187 15.36 17.83 39.91
C PRO A 187 15.37 19.22 39.23
N ALA A 188 14.37 19.40 38.34
CA ALA A 188 13.79 20.64 37.79
C ALA A 188 14.39 21.21 36.48
N PRO A 189 13.61 21.97 35.66
CA PRO A 189 12.24 22.46 35.88
C PRO A 189 11.22 22.08 34.78
N ARG A 190 9.94 22.23 35.14
CA ARG A 190 8.79 22.29 34.23
C ARG A 190 8.91 23.54 33.36
N GLU A 191 8.69 23.40 32.06
CA GLU A 191 8.24 24.48 31.20
C GLU A 191 6.85 24.08 30.67
N GLU A 192 5.85 24.83 31.12
CA GLU A 192 4.56 24.95 30.44
C GLU A 192 4.71 25.90 29.25
N ASP A 193 3.74 25.76 28.34
CA ASP A 193 3.38 26.64 27.23
C ASP A 193 4.23 26.63 25.96
N GLY A 194 3.54 26.25 24.88
CA GLY A 194 4.01 26.50 23.52
C GLY A 194 3.53 25.46 22.51
N MET A 195 2.22 25.29 22.33
CA MET A 195 1.72 24.76 21.06
C MET A 195 2.12 25.72 19.94
N PRO A 196 2.63 25.17 18.83
CA PRO A 196 1.92 25.35 17.58
C PRO A 196 1.45 23.98 17.08
N GLU A 197 0.14 23.73 17.23
CA GLU A 197 -0.58 22.82 16.36
C GLU A 197 -0.51 23.38 14.94
N GLU A 198 0.33 22.82 14.08
CA GLU A 198 0.14 22.92 12.62
C GLU A 198 0.97 21.87 11.83
N GLU A 199 0.93 20.61 12.25
CA GLU A 199 1.35 19.48 11.39
C GLU A 199 0.40 18.30 11.56
N MET A 200 -0.89 18.50 11.25
CA MET A 200 -1.82 17.39 11.10
C MET A 200 -2.95 17.78 10.14
N GLN A 201 -2.89 17.24 8.91
CA GLN A 201 -4.00 16.96 7.97
C GLN A 201 -3.90 17.57 6.56
N PRO A 202 -3.06 17.02 5.66
CA PRO A 202 -3.31 17.16 4.22
C PRO A 202 -4.58 16.40 3.77
N ALA A 203 -4.91 15.27 4.43
CA ALA A 203 -6.03 14.42 4.03
C ALA A 203 -7.41 15.03 4.32
N ALA A 204 -7.59 15.72 5.44
CA ALA A 204 -8.88 16.34 5.76
C ALA A 204 -9.20 17.52 4.83
N GLN A 205 -8.17 18.30 4.47
CA GLN A 205 -8.31 19.40 3.52
C GLN A 205 -8.63 18.91 2.09
N GLU A 206 -8.05 17.78 1.68
CA GLU A 206 -8.38 17.11 0.42
C GLU A 206 -9.84 16.62 0.42
N ASP A 207 -10.30 15.97 1.48
CA ASP A 207 -11.70 15.49 1.58
C ASP A 207 -12.73 16.63 1.57
N GLU A 208 -12.43 17.74 2.24
CA GLU A 208 -13.28 18.95 2.20
C GLU A 208 -13.32 19.57 0.80
N SER A 209 -12.17 19.66 0.12
CA SER A 209 -12.07 20.17 -1.25
C SER A 209 -12.83 19.29 -2.23
N MET A 210 -12.79 17.96 -2.05
CA MET A 210 -13.52 16.97 -2.85
C MET A 210 -15.03 17.03 -2.60
N GLY A 211 -15.45 17.24 -1.35
CA GLY A 211 -16.86 17.46 -0.99
C GLY A 211 -17.42 18.73 -1.64
N LYS A 212 -16.68 19.85 -1.54
CA LYS A 212 -17.05 21.12 -2.17
C LYS A 212 -17.07 21.02 -3.70
N ALA A 213 -16.11 20.33 -4.30
CA ALA A 213 -16.06 20.07 -5.74
C ALA A 213 -17.27 19.27 -6.23
N ARG A 214 -17.67 18.21 -5.51
CA ARG A 214 -18.90 17.44 -5.79
C ARG A 214 -20.15 18.32 -5.74
N ALA A 215 -20.27 19.18 -4.73
CA ALA A 215 -21.41 20.09 -4.59
C ALA A 215 -21.49 21.08 -5.77
N LEU A 216 -20.36 21.68 -6.17
CA LEU A 216 -20.30 22.62 -7.29
C LEU A 216 -20.58 21.94 -8.64
N LEU A 217 -20.11 20.71 -8.85
CA LEU A 217 -20.41 19.92 -10.04
C LEU A 217 -21.91 19.56 -10.11
N ARG A 218 -22.55 19.22 -8.98
CA ARG A 218 -24.01 19.04 -8.90
C ARG A 218 -24.78 20.33 -9.18
N ALA A 219 -24.24 21.47 -8.76
CA ALA A 219 -24.80 22.79 -9.06
C ALA A 219 -24.63 23.21 -10.54
N GLY A 220 -24.07 22.35 -11.41
CA GLY A 220 -23.95 22.59 -12.84
C GLY A 220 -22.78 23.50 -13.26
N ARG A 221 -21.84 23.77 -12.34
CA ARG A 221 -20.62 24.55 -12.67
C ARG A 221 -19.70 23.77 -13.61
N THR A 222 -18.94 24.49 -14.44
CA THR A 222 -17.98 23.87 -15.36
C THR A 222 -16.77 23.32 -14.61
N ILE A 223 -16.17 22.26 -15.16
CA ILE A 223 -15.06 21.54 -14.52
C ILE A 223 -13.87 22.48 -14.29
N GLU A 224 -13.61 23.37 -15.23
CA GLU A 224 -12.50 24.33 -15.19
C GLU A 224 -12.73 25.39 -14.10
N GLN A 225 -13.98 25.78 -13.85
CA GLN A 225 -14.31 26.71 -12.78
C GLN A 225 -14.18 26.04 -11.41
N VAL A 226 -14.64 24.80 -11.29
CA VAL A 226 -14.50 24.02 -10.04
C VAL A 226 -13.03 23.75 -9.74
N ALA A 227 -12.20 23.44 -10.74
CA ALA A 227 -10.76 23.24 -10.56
C ALA A 227 -10.07 24.49 -9.99
N ARG A 228 -10.41 25.68 -10.51
CA ARG A 228 -9.88 26.95 -10.00
C ARG A 228 -10.36 27.28 -8.58
N GLU A 229 -11.58 26.90 -8.24
CA GLU A 229 -12.22 27.24 -6.95
C GLU A 229 -11.87 26.26 -5.82
N THR A 230 -11.57 25.01 -6.15
CA THR A 230 -11.29 23.94 -5.17
C THR A 230 -9.85 23.46 -5.18
N GLY A 231 -9.06 23.81 -6.20
CA GLY A 231 -7.69 23.30 -6.37
C GLY A 231 -7.63 21.82 -6.79
N VAL A 232 -8.78 21.17 -6.98
CA VAL A 232 -8.86 19.76 -7.41
C VAL A 232 -8.52 19.64 -8.89
N GLU A 233 -7.74 18.63 -9.24
CA GLU A 233 -7.31 18.39 -10.62
C GLU A 233 -8.49 18.16 -11.58
N ILE A 234 -8.40 18.71 -12.80
CA ILE A 234 -9.42 18.58 -13.84
C ILE A 234 -9.76 17.11 -14.15
N GLY A 235 -8.75 16.23 -14.10
CA GLY A 235 -8.93 14.78 -14.27
C GLY A 235 -9.81 14.16 -13.18
N ALA A 236 -9.52 14.48 -11.92
CA ALA A 236 -10.30 14.03 -10.76
C ALA A 236 -11.75 14.54 -10.83
N LEU A 237 -11.94 15.81 -11.18
CA LEU A 237 -13.27 16.40 -11.35
C LEU A 237 -14.08 15.75 -12.49
N ARG A 238 -13.43 15.37 -13.59
CA ARG A 238 -14.07 14.63 -14.70
C ARG A 238 -14.54 13.26 -14.25
N LEU A 239 -13.72 12.54 -13.48
CA LEU A 239 -14.08 11.26 -12.86
C LEU A 239 -15.26 11.43 -11.88
N MET A 240 -15.22 12.45 -11.02
CA MET A 240 -16.30 12.74 -10.07
C MET A 240 -17.63 13.03 -10.76
N LYS A 241 -17.61 13.78 -11.88
CA LYS A 241 -18.79 14.04 -12.70
C LYS A 241 -19.34 12.77 -13.34
N GLN A 242 -18.47 11.89 -13.85
CA GLN A 242 -18.88 10.61 -14.43
C GLN A 242 -19.49 9.66 -13.40
N MET A 243 -18.92 9.61 -12.19
CA MET A 243 -19.47 8.80 -11.10
C MET A 243 -20.85 9.31 -10.68
N THR A 244 -21.03 10.63 -10.55
CA THR A 244 -22.31 11.23 -10.16
C THR A 244 -23.41 11.11 -11.25
N GLN A 245 -23.05 10.84 -12.50
CA GLN A 245 -24.00 10.61 -13.60
C GLN A 245 -24.43 9.14 -13.74
N LYS A 246 -23.69 8.22 -13.14
CA LYS A 246 -23.92 6.77 -13.26
C LYS A 246 -24.74 6.19 -12.10
N ASP A 247 -24.86 6.93 -11.01
CA ASP A 247 -25.85 6.75 -9.93
C ASP A 247 -27.19 7.40 -10.29
#